data_AF-A0A540LAY1-F1
#
_entry.id   AF-A0A540LAY1-F1
#
_cell.length_a   1.000
_cell.length_b   1.000
_cell.length_c   1.000
_cell.angle_alpha   90.00
_cell.angle_beta   90.00
_cell.angle_gamma   90.00
#
_symmetry.space_group_name_H-M   'P 1'
#
loop_
_entity.id
_entity.type
_entity.pdbx_description
1 polymer ?
#
loop_
_entity_poly.entity_id
_entity_poly.type
_entity_poly.pdbx_seq_one_letter_code
_entity_poly.pdbx_strand_id
1 'polypeptide(L)'
;MSSLGRKKVQRKCKIRGYTLDQDAVDEILSFASNFEDCAPDDDAIDLLLDFLQTQPGKDKETMHRLVTKLSRADAAIYDGDDDGVTSTSEPDWHIIDTFKVPKFRYDPITKSFYKHAGRLPLHGEASAKSSLYKDRFLLLSQIISRHKEFSRPAFGSKSSDSGSREVGTHIFFFE
;
A
#
# COMPACT_ATOMS: atom_id res chain seq x y z
N MET A 1 -22.10 -13.40 -12.82
CA MET A 1 -21.49 -12.51 -13.83
C MET A 1 -22.07 -12.84 -15.19
N SER A 2 -22.61 -11.84 -15.88
CA SER A 2 -23.76 -11.99 -16.78
C SER A 2 -23.39 -12.48 -18.19
N SER A 3 -24.32 -13.16 -18.85
CA SER A 3 -24.29 -13.44 -20.29
C SER A 3 -24.05 -12.18 -21.16
N LEU A 4 -24.28 -10.98 -20.58
CA LEU A 4 -24.03 -9.69 -21.21
C LEU A 4 -22.51 -9.42 -21.33
N GLY A 5 -21.74 -9.68 -20.27
CA GLY A 5 -20.28 -9.48 -20.26
C GLY A 5 -19.57 -10.37 -21.28
N ARG A 6 -19.97 -11.65 -21.37
CA ARG A 6 -19.44 -12.58 -22.39
C ARG A 6 -19.69 -12.10 -23.82
N LYS A 7 -20.92 -11.62 -24.11
CA LYS A 7 -21.26 -11.06 -25.43
C LYS A 7 -20.45 -9.80 -25.74
N LYS A 8 -20.15 -8.98 -24.73
CA LYS A 8 -19.34 -7.76 -24.84
C LYS A 8 -17.89 -8.09 -25.23
N VAL A 9 -17.23 -8.98 -24.49
CA VAL A 9 -15.86 -9.46 -24.80
C VAL A 9 -15.79 -10.05 -26.21
N GLN A 10 -16.73 -10.94 -26.55
CA GLN A 10 -16.77 -11.55 -27.89
C GLN A 10 -16.94 -10.53 -29.01
N ARG A 11 -17.77 -9.49 -28.81
CA ARG A 11 -17.95 -8.41 -29.79
C ARG A 11 -16.64 -7.63 -29.98
N LYS A 12 -15.96 -7.27 -28.90
CA LYS A 12 -14.67 -6.55 -28.93
C LYS A 12 -13.59 -7.37 -29.64
N CYS A 13 -13.51 -8.67 -29.37
CA CYS A 13 -12.61 -9.58 -30.08
C CYS A 13 -12.93 -9.64 -31.59
N LYS A 14 -14.21 -9.76 -31.95
CA LYS A 14 -14.64 -9.78 -33.36
C LYS A 14 -14.32 -8.49 -34.11
N ILE A 15 -14.50 -7.32 -33.48
CA ILE A 15 -14.17 -6.01 -34.08
C ILE A 15 -12.67 -5.94 -34.44
N ARG A 16 -11.81 -6.58 -33.64
CA ARG A 16 -10.36 -6.65 -33.86
C ARG A 16 -9.92 -7.82 -34.74
N GLY A 17 -10.86 -8.59 -35.29
CA GLY A 17 -10.59 -9.73 -36.17
C GLY A 17 -10.10 -10.98 -35.43
N TYR A 18 -10.37 -11.12 -34.14
CA TYR A 18 -9.99 -12.28 -33.34
C TYR A 18 -11.16 -13.26 -33.17
N THR A 19 -10.86 -14.53 -33.38
CA THR A 19 -11.71 -15.66 -32.98
C THR A 19 -11.01 -16.34 -31.81
N LEU A 20 -11.43 -16.04 -30.58
CA LEU A 20 -10.87 -16.63 -29.38
C LEU A 20 -11.65 -17.86 -28.97
N ASP A 21 -10.94 -18.85 -28.42
CA ASP A 21 -11.55 -20.01 -27.80
C ASP A 21 -12.37 -19.62 -26.57
N GLN A 22 -13.36 -20.45 -26.23
CA GLN A 22 -14.24 -20.19 -25.10
C GLN A 22 -13.46 -20.07 -23.78
N ASP A 23 -12.42 -20.89 -23.62
CA ASP A 23 -11.51 -20.83 -22.48
C ASP A 23 -10.78 -19.50 -22.35
N ALA A 24 -10.30 -18.94 -23.47
CA ALA A 24 -9.61 -17.65 -23.48
C ALA A 24 -10.60 -16.49 -23.20
N VAL A 25 -11.85 -16.59 -23.69
CA VAL A 25 -12.90 -15.62 -23.38
C VAL A 25 -13.27 -15.67 -21.89
N ASP A 26 -13.36 -16.85 -21.29
CA ASP A 26 -13.68 -17.01 -19.87
C ASP A 26 -12.55 -16.47 -18.97
N GLU A 27 -11.29 -16.57 -19.42
CA GLU A 27 -10.14 -15.97 -18.74
C GLU A 27 -10.16 -14.43 -18.79
N ILE A 28 -10.49 -13.83 -19.95
CA ILE A 28 -10.69 -12.37 -20.06
C ILE A 28 -11.82 -11.90 -19.14
N LEU A 29 -12.90 -12.67 -19.03
CA LEU A 29 -14.01 -12.35 -18.12
C LEU A 29 -13.57 -12.41 -16.66
N SER A 30 -12.78 -13.42 -16.28
CA SER A 30 -12.21 -13.50 -14.93
C SER A 30 -11.30 -12.31 -14.62
N PHE A 31 -10.51 -11.86 -15.60
CA PHE A 31 -9.67 -10.67 -15.46
C PHE A 31 -10.51 -9.40 -15.30
N ALA A 32 -11.50 -9.18 -16.16
CA ALA A 32 -12.36 -8.00 -16.11
C ALA A 32 -13.15 -7.89 -14.79
N SER A 33 -13.53 -9.03 -14.19
CA SER A 33 -14.24 -9.07 -12.91
C SER A 33 -13.42 -8.52 -11.74
N ASN A 34 -12.08 -8.49 -11.85
CA ASN A 34 -11.21 -7.95 -10.82
C ASN A 34 -11.22 -6.41 -10.76
N PHE A 35 -11.77 -5.74 -11.77
CA PHE A 35 -11.77 -4.27 -11.89
C PHE A 35 -13.15 -3.64 -11.67
N GLU A 36 -14.16 -4.41 -11.23
CA GLU A 36 -15.57 -3.97 -11.11
C GLU A 36 -15.79 -2.76 -10.17
N ASP A 37 -14.81 -2.40 -9.32
CA ASP A 37 -14.89 -1.26 -8.41
C ASP A 37 -14.49 0.10 -9.03
N CYS A 38 -13.97 0.13 -10.26
CA CYS A 38 -13.59 1.33 -11.01
C CYS A 38 -14.32 1.36 -12.37
N ALA A 39 -15.01 2.47 -12.69
CA ALA A 39 -15.81 2.63 -13.92
C ALA A 39 -15.07 2.34 -15.25
N PRO A 40 -15.80 2.44 -16.39
CA PRO A 40 -16.53 1.35 -17.03
C PRO A 40 -15.58 0.30 -17.64
N ASP A 41 -15.93 -0.98 -17.47
CA ASP A 41 -15.21 -2.22 -17.81
C ASP A 41 -14.61 -2.34 -19.24
N ASP A 42 -14.81 -1.36 -20.12
CA ASP A 42 -14.31 -1.35 -21.50
C ASP A 42 -12.79 -1.15 -21.59
N ASP A 43 -12.20 -0.28 -20.76
CA ASP A 43 -10.80 0.13 -20.90
C ASP A 43 -9.82 -1.01 -20.57
N ALA A 44 -10.11 -1.80 -19.52
CA ALA A 44 -9.27 -2.94 -19.12
C ALA A 44 -9.29 -4.07 -20.16
N ILE A 45 -10.46 -4.33 -20.76
CA ILE A 45 -10.62 -5.30 -21.84
C ILE A 45 -9.88 -4.82 -23.09
N ASP A 46 -10.01 -3.54 -23.44
CA ASP A 46 -9.34 -2.97 -24.62
C ASP A 46 -7.81 -3.00 -24.47
N LEU A 47 -7.28 -2.70 -23.28
CA LEU A 47 -5.85 -2.77 -22.99
C LEU A 47 -5.31 -4.21 -23.15
N LEU A 48 -6.00 -5.19 -22.58
CA LEU A 48 -5.61 -6.60 -22.71
C LEU A 48 -5.61 -7.05 -24.19
N LEU A 49 -6.60 -6.60 -24.96
CA LEU A 49 -6.68 -6.89 -26.40
C LEU A 49 -5.63 -6.16 -27.24
N ASP A 50 -5.17 -4.97 -26.82
CA ASP A 50 -4.05 -4.26 -27.46
C ASP A 50 -2.74 -5.06 -27.25
N PHE A 51 -2.51 -5.55 -26.04
CA PHE A 51 -1.36 -6.41 -25.76
C PHE A 51 -1.42 -7.73 -26.53
N LEU A 52 -2.61 -8.31 -26.69
CA LEU A 52 -2.79 -9.51 -27.48
C LEU A 52 -2.37 -9.32 -28.94
N GLN A 53 -2.53 -8.12 -29.51
CA GLN A 53 -2.09 -7.82 -30.87
C GLN A 53 -0.58 -8.00 -31.07
N THR A 54 0.21 -7.81 -30.00
CA THR A 54 1.67 -7.97 -30.04
C THR A 54 2.13 -9.42 -29.93
N GLN A 55 1.23 -10.35 -29.59
CA GLN A 55 1.57 -11.75 -29.36
C GLN A 55 1.36 -12.61 -30.63
N PRO A 56 2.21 -13.62 -30.85
CA PRO A 56 2.09 -14.50 -32.03
C PRO A 56 0.94 -15.51 -31.94
N GLY A 57 0.49 -15.86 -30.72
CA GLY A 57 -0.58 -16.85 -30.47
C GLY A 57 -1.79 -16.24 -29.78
N LYS A 58 -2.98 -16.83 -30.00
CA LYS A 58 -4.26 -16.37 -29.43
C LYS A 58 -4.90 -17.43 -28.54
N ASP A 59 -4.05 -18.28 -27.98
CA ASP A 59 -4.43 -19.43 -27.18
C ASP A 59 -4.62 -19.03 -25.72
N LYS A 60 -5.32 -19.88 -24.96
CA LYS A 60 -5.54 -19.72 -23.52
C LYS A 60 -4.24 -19.40 -22.77
N GLU A 61 -3.15 -20.13 -23.03
CA GLU A 61 -1.87 -19.92 -22.34
C GLU A 61 -1.26 -18.53 -22.59
N THR A 62 -1.45 -17.99 -23.79
CA THR A 62 -0.99 -16.63 -24.10
C THR A 62 -1.85 -15.61 -23.38
N MET A 63 -3.16 -15.84 -23.29
CA MET A 63 -4.07 -15.00 -22.51
C MET A 63 -3.72 -15.03 -21.02
N HIS A 64 -3.51 -16.22 -20.46
CA HIS A 64 -3.10 -16.41 -19.07
C HIS A 64 -1.80 -15.67 -18.74
N ARG A 65 -0.81 -15.77 -19.63
CA ARG A 65 0.46 -15.06 -19.51
C ARG A 65 0.26 -13.54 -19.51
N LEU A 66 -0.59 -13.01 -20.38
CA LEU A 66 -0.89 -11.58 -20.46
C LEU A 66 -1.69 -11.09 -19.24
N VAL A 67 -2.71 -11.83 -18.82
CA VAL A 67 -3.50 -11.54 -17.62
C VAL A 67 -2.62 -11.52 -16.38
N THR A 68 -1.73 -12.51 -16.24
CA THR A 68 -0.75 -12.57 -15.14
C THR A 68 0.19 -11.38 -15.18
N LYS A 69 0.69 -11.03 -16.37
CA LYS A 69 1.58 -9.87 -16.57
C LYS A 69 0.89 -8.55 -16.20
N LEU A 70 -0.33 -8.33 -16.66
CA LEU A 70 -1.10 -7.11 -16.37
C LEU A 70 -1.53 -7.02 -14.91
N SER A 71 -1.93 -8.15 -14.31
CA SER A 71 -2.27 -8.19 -12.87
C SER A 71 -1.03 -7.96 -12.00
N ARG A 72 0.14 -8.48 -12.38
CA ARG A 72 1.42 -8.21 -11.70
C ARG A 72 1.86 -6.77 -11.88
N ALA A 73 1.66 -6.18 -13.06
CA ALA A 73 1.96 -4.77 -13.30
C ALA A 73 1.09 -3.84 -12.44
N ASP A 74 -0.19 -4.16 -12.24
CA ASP A 74 -1.07 -3.40 -11.35
C ASP A 74 -0.63 -3.53 -9.87
N ALA A 75 -0.23 -4.73 -9.46
CA ALA A 75 0.43 -4.93 -8.16
C ALA A 75 1.75 -4.14 -8.04
N ALA A 76 2.49 -3.98 -9.14
CA ALA A 76 3.72 -3.19 -9.19
C ALA A 76 3.47 -1.66 -9.27
N ILE A 77 2.26 -1.20 -9.59
CA ILE A 77 1.92 0.23 -9.41
C ILE A 77 1.77 0.56 -7.91
N TYR A 78 1.44 -0.44 -7.09
CA TYR A 78 1.57 -0.40 -5.64
C TYR A 78 2.94 -0.85 -5.10
N ASP A 79 3.81 -1.39 -5.95
CA ASP A 79 5.17 -1.87 -5.62
C ASP A 79 6.13 -1.58 -6.80
N GLY A 80 6.55 -0.33 -6.93
CA GLY A 80 7.20 0.16 -8.15
C GLY A 80 8.61 -0.37 -8.38
N ASP A 81 8.77 -1.37 -9.25
CA ASP A 81 9.56 -1.35 -10.51
C ASP A 81 9.53 -2.72 -11.22
N ASP A 82 9.50 -2.74 -12.56
CA ASP A 82 9.68 -3.92 -13.43
C ASP A 82 11.01 -3.80 -14.18
N ASP A 83 11.78 -4.89 -14.27
CA ASP A 83 12.60 -5.15 -15.44
C ASP A 83 12.53 -6.63 -15.82
N GLY A 84 12.42 -6.87 -17.12
CA GLY A 84 12.09 -8.16 -17.71
C GLY A 84 13.24 -9.16 -17.65
N VAL A 85 12.85 -10.43 -17.49
CA VAL A 85 13.64 -11.63 -17.79
C VAL A 85 14.97 -11.72 -17.02
N THR A 86 14.90 -12.35 -15.86
CA THR A 86 15.55 -13.65 -15.61
C THR A 86 15.04 -14.20 -14.29
N SER A 87 14.85 -15.52 -14.22
CA SER A 87 14.65 -16.24 -12.96
C SER A 87 15.94 -16.18 -12.13
N THR A 88 16.26 -15.02 -11.59
CA THR A 88 17.15 -14.89 -10.44
C THR A 88 16.26 -14.77 -9.24
N SER A 89 16.42 -15.67 -8.27
CA SER A 89 15.77 -15.59 -6.96
C SER A 89 15.79 -14.13 -6.53
N GLU A 90 14.61 -13.51 -6.44
CA GLU A 90 14.53 -12.15 -5.94
C GLU A 90 15.24 -12.12 -4.59
N PRO A 91 16.10 -11.13 -4.33
CA PRO A 91 16.71 -11.01 -3.04
C PRO A 91 15.60 -10.95 -1.96
N ASP A 92 15.71 -11.76 -0.91
CA ASP A 92 14.85 -11.72 0.30
C ASP A 92 14.98 -10.38 1.08
N TRP A 93 15.66 -9.40 0.50
CA TRP A 93 15.86 -8.08 1.07
C TRP A 93 15.28 -7.03 0.13
N HIS A 94 14.47 -6.15 0.71
CA HIS A 94 13.84 -5.03 0.00
C HIS A 94 14.54 -3.73 0.37
N ILE A 95 14.74 -2.86 -0.63
CA ILE A 95 15.19 -1.48 -0.40
C ILE A 95 13.96 -0.63 -0.12
N ILE A 96 13.91 -0.02 1.06
CA ILE A 96 12.83 0.88 1.42
C ILE A 96 13.17 2.29 0.91
N ASP A 97 12.47 2.74 -0.12
CA ASP A 97 12.51 4.13 -0.55
C ASP A 97 11.74 5.01 0.44
N THR A 98 12.48 5.84 1.18
CA THR A 98 11.93 6.76 2.18
C THR A 98 10.88 7.73 1.64
N PHE A 99 10.88 8.02 0.34
CA PHE A 99 9.90 8.91 -0.28
C PHE A 99 8.59 8.19 -0.66
N LYS A 100 8.63 6.86 -0.81
CA LYS A 100 7.43 6.02 -1.05
C LYS A 100 6.78 5.55 0.26
N VAL A 101 7.52 5.57 1.38
CA VAL A 101 6.98 5.15 2.68
C VAL A 101 5.88 6.11 3.17
N PRO A 102 4.68 5.59 3.51
CA PRO A 102 3.64 6.40 4.11
C PRO A 102 4.08 7.02 5.44
N LYS A 103 3.79 8.31 5.65
CA LYS A 103 4.03 8.96 6.93
C LYS A 103 2.99 8.51 7.95
N PHE A 104 3.44 8.06 9.12
CA PHE A 104 2.58 7.75 10.27
C PHE A 104 2.73 8.79 11.37
N ARG A 105 1.65 9.01 12.14
CA ARG A 105 1.63 9.84 13.35
C ARG A 105 1.18 9.01 14.53
N TYR A 106 1.73 9.32 15.70
CA TYR A 106 1.36 8.68 16.96
C TYR A 106 0.23 9.45 17.64
N ASP A 107 -0.82 8.74 18.04
CA ASP A 107 -1.87 9.28 18.90
C ASP A 107 -1.59 8.88 20.35
N PRO A 108 -1.29 9.84 21.26
CA PRO A 108 -1.00 9.55 22.65
C PRO A 108 -2.22 9.10 23.47
N ILE A 109 -3.44 9.35 23.00
CA ILE A 109 -4.68 8.98 23.67
C ILE A 109 -4.97 7.50 23.41
N THR A 110 -5.06 7.13 22.13
CA THR A 110 -5.33 5.74 21.71
C THR A 110 -4.09 4.84 21.80
N LYS A 111 -2.90 5.46 21.90
CA LYS A 111 -1.59 4.81 21.87
C LYS A 111 -1.35 4.01 20.58
N SER A 112 -1.93 4.44 19.47
CA SER A 112 -1.81 3.81 18.15
C SER A 112 -1.16 4.73 17.14
N PHE A 113 -0.63 4.14 16.07
CA PHE A 113 -0.20 4.89 14.89
C PHE A 113 -1.31 4.95 13.86
N TYR A 114 -1.45 6.08 13.19
CA TYR A 114 -2.34 6.25 12.06
C TYR A 114 -1.59 6.86 10.87
N LYS A 115 -1.99 6.47 9.66
CA LYS A 115 -1.44 7.03 8.43
C LYS A 115 -1.85 8.49 8.34
N HIS A 116 -0.88 9.38 8.13
CA HIS A 116 -1.14 10.79 7.91
C HIS A 116 -1.88 10.96 6.58
N ALA A 117 -3.10 11.48 6.64
CA ALA A 117 -3.85 11.87 5.46
C ALA A 117 -3.35 13.23 4.94
N GLY A 118 -3.01 13.29 3.65
CA GLY A 118 -2.61 14.52 2.97
C GLY A 118 -1.25 14.44 2.29
N ARG A 119 -0.98 15.44 1.44
CA ARG A 119 0.28 15.57 0.71
C ARG A 119 1.38 16.04 1.66
N LEU A 120 2.52 15.37 1.64
CA LEU A 120 3.69 15.81 2.39
C LEU A 120 4.35 16.99 1.66
N PRO A 121 4.61 18.12 2.35
CA PRO A 121 5.31 19.22 1.74
C PRO A 121 6.75 18.80 1.45
N LEU A 122 7.26 19.20 0.28
CA LEU A 122 8.65 18.94 -0.12
C LEU A 122 9.65 19.75 0.74
N HIS A 123 9.22 20.94 1.19
CA HIS A 123 10.02 21.84 2.03
C HIS A 123 9.57 21.76 3.49
N GLY A 124 10.53 21.81 4.41
CA GLY A 124 10.27 21.83 5.84
C GLY A 124 9.83 23.22 6.30
N GLU A 125 8.75 23.28 7.07
CA GLU A 125 8.34 24.49 7.80
C GLU A 125 8.83 24.48 9.25
N ALA A 126 8.92 25.67 9.87
CA ALA A 126 9.22 25.78 11.30
C ALA A 126 8.18 25.02 12.17
N SER A 127 6.91 25.06 11.75
CA SER A 127 5.81 24.29 12.35
C SER A 127 6.10 22.79 12.34
N ALA A 128 6.65 22.26 11.24
CA ALA A 128 7.02 20.85 11.09
C ALA A 128 8.15 20.46 12.04
N LYS A 129 9.14 21.34 12.24
CA LYS A 129 10.22 21.12 13.22
C LYS A 129 9.69 21.07 14.66
N SER A 130 8.77 21.97 15.03
CA SER A 130 8.16 21.94 16.36
C SER A 130 7.35 20.67 16.60
N SER A 131 6.59 20.23 15.58
CA SER A 131 5.79 19.00 15.63
C SER A 131 6.68 17.77 15.78
N LEU A 132 7.82 17.73 15.08
CA LEU A 132 8.79 16.63 15.20
C LEU A 132 9.28 16.45 16.65
N TYR A 133 9.61 17.54 17.36
CA TYR A 133 10.06 17.44 18.75
C TYR A 133 8.93 17.01 19.69
N LYS A 134 7.70 17.49 19.47
CA LYS A 134 6.52 17.06 20.23
C LYS A 134 6.28 15.56 20.06
N ASP A 135 6.27 15.08 18.81
CA ASP A 135 6.08 13.66 18.51
C ASP A 135 7.16 12.78 19.15
N ARG A 136 8.43 13.20 19.05
CA ARG A 136 9.56 12.50 19.67
C ARG A 136 9.43 12.46 21.19
N PHE A 137 9.04 13.56 21.82
CA PHE A 137 8.83 13.61 23.27
C PHE A 137 7.73 12.65 23.71
N LEU A 138 6.58 12.63 23.01
CA LEU A 138 5.46 11.75 23.33
C LEU A 138 5.84 10.26 23.23
N LEU A 139 6.58 9.89 22.17
CA LEU A 139 7.07 8.53 22.00
C LEU A 139 8.05 8.12 23.11
N LEU A 140 9.01 8.99 23.44
CA LEU A 140 9.95 8.73 24.52
C LEU A 140 9.23 8.61 25.88
N SER A 141 8.27 9.49 26.15
CA SER A 141 7.44 9.43 27.35
C SER A 141 6.70 8.08 27.44
N GLN A 142 6.16 7.58 26.33
CA GLN A 142 5.52 6.27 26.27
C GLN A 142 6.51 5.12 26.53
N ILE A 143 7.71 5.15 25.93
CA ILE A 143 8.75 4.14 26.11
C ILE A 143 9.18 4.10 27.58
N ILE A 144 9.50 5.26 28.16
CA ILE A 144 9.94 5.37 29.56
C ILE A 144 8.82 4.93 30.50
N SER A 145 7.57 5.32 30.26
CA SER A 145 6.42 4.92 31.09
C SER A 145 6.16 3.42 31.15
N ARG A 146 6.68 2.64 30.18
CA ARG A 146 6.56 1.17 30.14
C ARG A 146 7.76 0.47 30.75
N HIS A 147 8.84 1.20 31.02
CA HIS A 147 10.08 0.63 31.53
C HIS A 147 9.95 0.34 33.02
N LYS A 148 10.38 -0.85 33.46
CA LYS A 148 10.18 -1.35 34.83
C LYS A 148 10.84 -0.50 35.91
N GLU A 149 11.96 0.15 35.57
CA GLU A 149 12.68 1.03 36.50
C GLU A 149 12.03 2.41 36.64
N PHE A 150 11.01 2.73 35.83
CA PHE A 150 10.35 4.01 35.87
C PHE A 150 8.92 3.86 36.38
N SER A 151 8.64 4.48 37.52
CA SER A 151 7.29 4.54 38.07
C SER A 151 6.53 5.75 37.53
N ARG A 152 5.23 5.57 37.31
CA ARG A 152 4.34 6.71 37.10
C ARG A 152 4.21 7.46 38.43
N PRO A 153 4.24 8.80 38.42
CA PRO A 153 3.93 9.57 39.63
C PRO A 153 2.56 9.15 40.16
N ALA A 154 2.52 8.60 41.36
CA ALA A 154 1.29 8.23 42.04
C ALA A 154 0.96 9.31 43.07
N PHE A 155 -0.25 9.89 42.99
CA PHE A 155 -0.68 10.87 43.99
C PHE A 155 -0.75 10.19 45.36
N GLY A 156 0.02 10.70 46.33
CA GLY A 156 0.03 10.21 47.70
C GLY A 156 1.04 9.10 48.02
N SER A 157 1.93 8.71 47.10
CA SER A 157 3.05 7.83 47.46
C SER A 157 4.08 8.63 48.26
N LYS A 158 4.23 8.30 49.55
CA LYS A 158 5.46 8.64 50.29
C LYS A 158 6.61 7.98 49.54
N SER A 159 7.66 8.73 49.21
CA SER A 159 8.87 8.24 48.53
C SER A 159 9.34 6.93 49.19
N SER A 160 8.91 5.79 48.68
CA SER A 160 9.43 4.52 49.15
C SER A 160 10.81 4.39 48.56
N ASP A 161 11.75 3.96 49.38
CA ASP A 161 13.15 3.66 49.08
C ASP A 161 13.29 2.45 48.10
N SER A 162 12.34 2.28 47.19
CA SER A 162 12.42 1.36 46.07
C SER A 162 13.09 2.11 44.93
N GLY A 163 14.22 1.60 44.43
CA GLY A 163 15.06 2.20 43.39
C GLY A 163 14.42 2.46 42.01
N SER A 164 13.10 2.56 41.91
CA SER A 164 12.35 3.04 40.76
C SER A 164 12.39 4.57 40.68
N ARG A 165 12.77 5.11 39.52
CA ARG A 165 12.83 6.55 39.25
C ARG A 165 11.47 7.07 38.80
N GLU A 166 11.07 8.25 39.27
CA GLU A 166 9.80 8.86 38.86
C GLU A 166 9.95 9.67 37.56
N VAL A 167 8.94 9.59 36.68
CA VAL A 167 8.90 10.39 35.44
C VAL A 167 8.16 11.70 35.70
N GLY A 168 8.91 12.78 35.92
CA GLY A 168 8.35 14.12 36.06
C GLY A 168 7.74 14.64 34.74
N THR A 169 6.48 15.06 34.77
CA THR A 169 5.74 15.65 33.64
C THR A 169 5.71 17.18 33.71
N HIS A 170 6.85 17.81 34.02
CA HIS A 170 6.96 19.27 33.92
C HIS A 170 7.08 19.66 32.44
N ILE A 171 5.94 19.98 31.84
CA ILE A 171 5.86 20.64 30.53
C ILE A 171 6.28 22.10 30.76
N PHE A 172 7.47 22.47 30.30
CA PHE A 172 7.80 23.88 30.11
C PHE A 172 6.97 24.40 28.94
N PHE A 173 5.90 25.12 29.23
CA PHE A 173 5.33 26.05 28.25
C PHE A 173 6.35 27.16 28.05
N PHE A 174 7.00 27.18 26.89
CA PHE A 174 7.58 28.43 26.39
C PHE A 174 6.39 29.24 25.85
N GLU A 175 5.99 30.24 26.64
CA GLU A 175 5.09 31.32 26.23
C GLU A 175 5.84 32.30 25.30
#